data_AF-A0A8I2AJA8-F1
#
_entry.id   AF-A0A8I2AJA8-F1
#
_cell.length_a   1.000
_cell.length_b   1.000
_cell.length_c   1.000
_cell.angle_alpha   90.00
_cell.angle_beta   90.00
_cell.angle_gamma   90.00
#
_symmetry.space_group_name_H-M   'P 1'
#
loop_
_entity.id
_entity.type
_entity.pdbx_description
1 polymer ?
#
loop_
_entity_poly.entity_id
_entity_poly.type
_entity_poly.pdbx_seq_one_letter_code
_entity_poly.pdbx_strand_id
1 'polypeptide(L)'
;MNYKQGLISGIILSVIIALLSPLTQWVTSFVITPEYFPNVIKRSVEIGYFKTTAEAEANFNYQNYAIQGAIGALVMGIVTTASAMIFIRTKKMK
;
A
#
# COMPACT_ATOMS: atom_id res chain seq x y z
N MET A 1 1.13 -24.94 14.77
CA MET A 1 0.91 -23.48 14.74
C MET A 1 -0.53 -23.20 15.17
N ASN A 2 -0.75 -22.47 16.26
CA ASN A 2 -2.10 -22.04 16.61
C ASN A 2 -2.48 -20.74 15.86
N TYR A 3 -3.78 -20.44 15.76
CA TYR A 3 -4.27 -19.30 14.99
C TYR A 3 -3.66 -17.96 15.43
N LYS A 4 -3.50 -17.75 16.74
CA LYS A 4 -2.95 -16.52 17.30
C LYS A 4 -1.49 -16.30 16.89
N GLN A 5 -0.67 -17.35 16.94
CA GLN A 5 0.73 -17.29 16.54
C GLN A 5 0.88 -16.91 15.06
N GLY A 6 0.10 -17.54 14.18
CA GLY A 6 0.15 -17.22 12.75
C GLY A 6 -0.34 -15.79 12.45
N LEU A 7 -1.37 -15.32 13.17
CA LEU A 7 -1.85 -13.94 13.03
C LEU A 7 -0.80 -12.91 13.47
N ILE A 8 -0.13 -13.12 14.61
CA ILE A 8 0.94 -12.24 15.09
C ILE A 8 2.09 -12.19 14.07
N SER A 9 2.54 -13.34 13.58
CA SER A 9 3.59 -13.39 12.57
C SER A 9 3.23 -12.64 11.29
N GLY A 10 1.99 -12.80 10.80
CA GLY A 10 1.54 -12.08 9.61
C GLY A 10 1.35 -10.58 9.84
N ILE A 11 0.94 -10.14 11.04
CA ILE A 11 0.93 -8.72 11.40
C ILE A 11 2.35 -8.14 11.38
N ILE A 12 3.33 -8.83 11.99
CA ILE A 12 4.74 -8.38 11.99
C ILE A 12 5.24 -8.26 10.55
N LEU A 13 4.97 -9.26 9.71
CA LEU A 13 5.32 -9.21 8.28
C LEU A 13 4.66 -8.03 7.57
N SER A 14 3.38 -7.78 7.83
CA SER A 14 2.62 -6.67 7.24
C SER A 14 3.20 -5.31 7.62
N VAL A 15 3.66 -5.16 8.88
CA VAL A 15 4.36 -3.95 9.33
C VAL A 15 5.68 -3.75 8.56
N ILE A 16 6.47 -4.81 8.38
CA ILE A 16 7.72 -4.71 7.61
C ILE A 16 7.44 -4.28 6.16
N ILE A 17 6.43 -4.88 5.52
CA ILE A 17 6.02 -4.51 4.16
C ILE A 17 5.56 -3.06 4.10
N ALA A 18 4.75 -2.63 5.08
CA ALA A 18 4.28 -1.24 5.16
C ALA A 18 5.42 -0.23 5.33
N LEU A 19 6.47 -0.58 6.09
CA LEU A 19 7.68 0.26 6.23
C LEU A 19 8.51 0.34 4.94
N LEU A 20 8.52 -0.71 4.13
CA LEU A 20 9.18 -0.72 2.82
C LEU A 20 8.36 0.01 1.74
N SER A 21 7.05 0.15 1.94
CA SER A 21 6.12 0.75 0.96
C SER A 21 6.54 2.16 0.50
N PRO A 22 6.87 3.13 1.38
CA PRO A 22 7.36 4.45 0.95
C PRO A 22 8.59 4.38 0.05
N LEU A 23 9.55 3.51 0.36
CA LEU A 23 10.74 3.34 -0.48
C LEU A 23 10.37 2.82 -1.88
N THR A 24 9.50 1.82 -1.96
CA THR A 24 9.04 1.29 -3.26
C THR A 24 8.25 2.34 -4.04
N GLN A 25 7.45 3.15 -3.35
CA GLN A 25 6.71 4.26 -3.95
C GLN A 25 7.67 5.33 -4.50
N TRP A 26 8.76 5.61 -3.77
CA TRP A 26 9.78 6.57 -4.21
C TRP A 26 10.51 6.07 -5.46
N VAL A 27 10.98 4.82 -5.44
CA VAL A 27 11.63 4.20 -6.61
C VAL A 27 10.69 4.25 -7.82
N THR A 28 9.42 3.90 -7.66
CA THR A 28 8.45 3.93 -8.76
C THR A 28 8.27 5.34 -9.31
N SER A 29 7.98 6.31 -8.43
CA SER A 29 7.59 7.66 -8.83
C SER A 29 8.74 8.60 -9.20
N PHE A 30 9.98 8.31 -8.81
CA PHE A 30 11.14 9.16 -9.09
C PHE A 30 12.24 8.47 -9.91
N VAL A 31 12.34 7.14 -9.88
CA VAL A 31 13.40 6.40 -10.61
C VAL A 31 12.84 5.74 -11.88
N ILE A 32 11.73 5.02 -11.77
CA ILE A 32 11.13 4.31 -12.91
C ILE A 32 10.34 5.27 -13.80
N THR A 33 9.52 6.13 -13.18
CA THR A 33 8.69 7.12 -13.89
C THR A 33 8.89 8.52 -13.29
N PRO A 34 10.04 9.19 -13.53
CA PRO A 34 10.40 10.45 -12.87
C PRO A 34 9.38 11.60 -13.05
N GLU A 35 8.64 11.59 -14.17
CA GLU A 35 7.61 12.59 -14.49
C GLU A 35 6.19 12.14 -14.11
N TYR A 36 6.03 11.15 -13.22
CA TYR A 36 4.71 10.61 -12.88
C TYR A 36 3.75 11.66 -12.34
N PHE A 37 4.14 12.36 -11.28
CA PHE A 37 3.29 13.37 -10.62
C PHE A 37 2.92 14.54 -11.55
N PRO A 38 3.85 15.24 -12.23
CA PRO A 38 3.47 16.33 -13.12
C PRO A 38 2.57 15.87 -14.27
N ASN A 39 2.81 14.68 -14.85
CA ASN A 39 1.98 14.16 -15.92
C ASN A 39 0.57 13.81 -15.46
N VAL A 40 0.42 13.13 -14.31
CA VAL A 40 -0.90 12.74 -13.80
C VAL A 40 -1.69 13.95 -13.33
N ILE A 41 -1.04 14.94 -12.71
CA ILE A 41 -1.66 16.21 -12.32
C ILE A 41 -2.22 16.91 -13.56
N LYS A 42 -1.36 17.16 -14.57
CA LYS A 42 -1.77 17.82 -15.81
C LYS A 42 -2.93 17.08 -16.47
N ARG A 43 -2.79 15.76 -16.64
CA ARG A 43 -3.81 14.93 -17.29
C ARG A 43 -5.13 14.92 -16.52
N SER A 44 -5.09 14.90 -15.19
CA SER A 44 -6.28 14.85 -14.35
C SER A 44 -7.11 16.14 -14.43
N VAL A 45 -6.47 17.29 -14.60
CA VAL A 45 -7.16 18.56 -14.81
C VAL A 45 -7.68 18.66 -16.24
N GLU A 46 -6.90 18.24 -17.24
CA GLU A 46 -7.32 18.23 -18.66
C GLU A 46 -8.61 17.42 -18.89
N ILE A 47 -8.75 16.28 -18.22
CA ILE A 47 -9.94 15.42 -18.34
C ILE A 47 -11.07 15.81 -17.38
N GLY A 48 -10.88 16.86 -16.57
CA GLY A 48 -11.88 17.33 -15.60
C GLY A 48 -12.07 16.44 -14.36
N TYR A 49 -11.11 15.55 -14.06
CA TYR A 49 -11.13 14.76 -12.81
C TYR A 49 -10.94 15.65 -11.58
N PHE A 50 -10.08 16.67 -11.69
CA PHE A 50 -9.95 17.75 -10.72
C PHE A 50 -10.29 19.10 -11.36
N LYS A 51 -10.88 20.01 -10.59
CA LYS A 51 -11.27 21.34 -11.09
C LYS A 51 -10.09 22.29 -11.21
N THR A 52 -9.07 22.09 -10.37
CA THR A 52 -7.89 22.97 -10.31
C THR A 52 -6.62 22.15 -10.17
N THR A 53 -5.49 22.71 -10.64
CA THR A 53 -4.16 22.10 -10.46
C THR A 53 -3.80 21.96 -8.99
N ALA A 54 -4.17 22.91 -8.13
CA ALA A 54 -3.90 22.84 -6.69
C ALA A 54 -4.63 21.66 -6.02
N GLU A 55 -5.88 21.39 -6.42
CA GLU A 55 -6.64 20.24 -5.92
C GLU A 55 -5.99 18.92 -6.37
N ALA A 56 -5.52 18.87 -7.61
CA ALA A 56 -4.78 17.73 -8.14
C ALA A 56 -3.44 17.51 -7.41
N GLU A 57 -2.66 18.56 -7.16
CA GLU A 57 -1.39 18.51 -6.42
C GLU A 57 -1.56 18.05 -4.97
N ALA A 58 -2.64 18.46 -4.31
CA ALA A 58 -2.97 18.00 -2.96
C ALA A 58 -3.21 16.49 -2.89
N ASN A 59 -3.66 15.87 -3.98
CA ASN A 59 -3.92 14.44 -4.08
C ASN A 59 -2.73 13.66 -4.67
N PHE A 60 -2.18 14.14 -5.78
CA PHE A 60 -1.09 13.52 -6.53
C PHE A 60 0.27 14.05 -6.08
N ASN A 61 0.68 13.64 -4.90
CA ASN A 61 2.03 13.89 -4.40
C ASN A 61 2.60 12.67 -3.67
N TYR A 62 3.92 12.64 -3.55
CA TYR A 62 4.64 11.54 -2.94
C TYR A 62 4.20 11.29 -1.49
N GLN A 63 4.02 12.32 -0.68
CA GLN A 63 3.65 12.17 0.72
C GLN A 63 2.31 11.44 0.86
N ASN A 64 1.30 11.87 0.10
CA ASN A 64 -0.03 11.28 0.12
C ASN A 64 0.03 9.81 -0.35
N TYR A 65 0.73 9.54 -1.44
CA TYR A 65 0.90 8.18 -1.97
C TYR A 65 1.68 7.26 -1.03
N ALA A 66 2.74 7.75 -0.39
CA ALA A 66 3.53 6.98 0.56
C ALA A 66 2.71 6.61 1.81
N ILE A 67 1.94 7.56 2.34
CA ILE A 67 1.07 7.33 3.50
C ILE A 67 -0.04 6.34 3.15
N GLN A 68 -0.77 6.59 2.05
CA GLN A 68 -1.85 5.70 1.60
C GLN A 68 -1.32 4.30 1.26
N GLY A 69 -0.18 4.21 0.59
CA GLY A 69 0.48 2.95 0.26
C GLY A 69 0.93 2.18 1.50
N ALA A 70 1.47 2.84 2.51
CA ALA A 70 1.87 2.18 3.76
C ALA A 70 0.66 1.67 4.55
N ILE A 71 -0.37 2.50 4.71
CA ILE A 71 -1.63 2.11 5.39
C ILE A 71 -2.32 0.98 4.62
N GLY A 72 -2.43 1.11 3.29
CA GLY A 72 -3.04 0.11 2.43
C GLY A 72 -2.31 -1.23 2.51
N ALA A 73 -0.97 -1.23 2.45
CA ALA A 73 -0.16 -2.43 2.59
C ALA A 73 -0.35 -3.10 3.96
N LEU A 74 -0.38 -2.33 5.05
CA LEU A 74 -0.60 -2.85 6.40
C LEU A 74 -1.98 -3.50 6.51
N VAL A 75 -3.04 -2.78 6.13
CA VAL A 75 -4.43 -3.27 6.24
C VAL A 75 -4.62 -4.51 5.37
N MET A 76 -4.18 -4.47 4.11
CA MET A 76 -4.30 -5.63 3.22
C MET A 76 -3.48 -6.82 3.72
N GLY A 77 -2.29 -6.60 4.27
CA GLY A 77 -1.47 -7.68 4.85
C GLY A 77 -2.16 -8.36 6.03
N ILE A 78 -2.78 -7.58 6.92
CA ILE A 78 -3.52 -8.10 8.07
C ILE A 78 -4.76 -8.89 7.62
N VAL A 79 -5.55 -8.32 6.69
CA VAL A 79 -6.75 -8.99 6.16
C VAL A 79 -6.37 -10.29 5.45
N THR A 80 -5.35 -10.26 4.59
CA THR A 80 -4.87 -11.44 3.87
C THR A 80 -4.39 -12.51 4.84
N THR A 81 -3.64 -12.13 5.88
CA THR A 81 -3.20 -13.06 6.93
C THR A 81 -4.39 -13.68 7.65
N ALA A 82 -5.36 -12.87 8.07
CA ALA A 82 -6.55 -13.34 8.78
C ALA A 82 -7.34 -14.35 7.92
N SER A 83 -7.55 -14.04 6.64
CA SER A 83 -8.19 -14.95 5.68
C SER A 83 -7.39 -16.24 5.50
N ALA A 84 -6.07 -16.14 5.26
CA ALA A 84 -5.21 -17.30 5.08
C ALA A 84 -5.22 -18.23 6.30
N MET A 85 -5.23 -17.67 7.51
CA MET A 85 -5.21 -18.44 8.77
C MET A 85 -6.49 -19.24 9.03
N ILE A 86 -7.61 -18.90 8.40
CA ILE A 86 -8.83 -19.72 8.42
C ILE A 86 -8.58 -21.05 7.68
N PHE A 87 -7.90 -20.99 6.53
CA PHE A 87 -7.62 -22.15 5.67
C PHE A 87 -6.40 -22.95 6.12
N ILE A 88 -5.39 -22.29 6.70
CA ILE A 88 -4.14 -22.92 7.18
C ILE A 88 -4.36 -23.73 8.48
N ARG A 89 -5.62 -23.94 8.91
CA ARG A 89 -5.97 -24.77 10.08
C ARG A 89 -5.19 -26.09 10.05
N THR A 90 -4.32 -26.24 11.05
CA THR A 90 -3.37 -27.33 11.19
C THR A 90 -4.06 -28.69 11.08
N LYS A 91 -3.59 -29.50 10.13
CA LYS A 91 -3.71 -30.96 10.15
C LYS A 91 -3.52 -31.41 11.61
N LYS A 92 -4.47 -32.16 12.19
CA LYS A 92 -4.22 -32.84 13.48
C LYS A 92 -2.96 -33.68 13.25
N MET A 93 -1.86 -33.33 13.91
CA MET A 93 -0.73 -34.24 14.02
C MET A 93 -1.28 -35.51 14.66
N LYS A 94 -1.33 -36.59 13.88
CA LYS A 94 -1.54 -37.94 14.41
C LYS A 94 -0.34 -38.31 15.25
#